data_AF-A0A4Q2KPI3-F1
#
_entry.id   AF-A0A4Q2KPI3-F1
#
_cell.length_a   1.000
_cell.length_b   1.000
_cell.length_c   1.000
_cell.angle_alpha   90.00
_cell.angle_beta   90.00
_cell.angle_gamma   90.00
#
_symmetry.space_group_name_H-M   'P 1'
#
loop_
_entity.id
_entity.type
_entity.pdbx_description
1 polymer ?
#
loop_
_entity_poly.entity_id
_entity_poly.type
_entity_poly.pdbx_seq_one_letter_code
_entity_poly.pdbx_strand_id
1 'polypeptide(L)'
;MRFAHALSLFAAGTALAIAAPALADVKAGVDAWSRGDYAAAVREWREPAAQGNPDAQFNMAQAYRLGRGVERDQQQAEAFYARAAAQGHIKAADNYGLMLFQAGRREEAMPYVLAASERGDPRAQYLLGIAHFNGDLVEKDWVRAYALLTLANSAGLPQANPAIRQMDEYIPLEQRQEAQVLAQQLKRESDATRAQQLAAVDLALDGEATAAPAARPAATVPPTSGRRPMPIARTPVSPSVAAAQAAIVEASRVTGTDSPAEAGADYARPAVAAASPSPSPASAPQQPRPEPQPERTTAAAPTASPSPSRSPSSSPPSSDGPWRVQLGAFSVAGNADRLWRDVAGLAPLAGKEKLLVRTGRLTKLQAGGFATRGAAQAACDSLKAAGRACLVTR
;
A
#
# COMPACT_ATOMS: atom_id res chain seq x y z
N MET A 1 60.24 67.41 4.78
CA MET A 1 61.02 66.16 4.66
C MET A 1 60.25 65.03 5.34
N ARG A 2 59.91 63.99 4.54
CA ARG A 2 59.87 62.54 4.86
C ARG A 2 58.90 62.04 5.96
N PHE A 3 57.78 61.42 5.55
CA PHE A 3 57.49 59.96 5.47
C PHE A 3 57.09 59.31 6.82
N ALA A 4 55.80 58.91 6.95
CA ALA A 4 55.32 57.52 7.12
C ALA A 4 55.35 57.03 8.60
N HIS A 5 54.34 56.38 9.21
CA HIS A 5 53.42 55.34 8.76
C HIS A 5 52.08 55.40 9.51
N ALA A 6 50.99 55.13 8.79
CA ALA A 6 49.73 54.68 9.36
C ALA A 6 49.82 53.18 9.66
N LEU A 7 49.67 52.78 10.92
CA LEU A 7 49.65 51.39 11.35
C LEU A 7 48.18 50.92 11.44
N SER A 8 47.64 50.43 10.33
CA SER A 8 46.36 49.75 10.27
C SER A 8 46.49 48.35 10.86
N LEU A 9 46.00 48.15 12.09
CA LEU A 9 45.81 46.83 12.68
C LEU A 9 44.59 46.15 12.03
N PHE A 10 44.83 45.38 10.97
CA PHE A 10 43.89 44.36 10.51
C PHE A 10 44.01 43.15 11.45
N ALA A 11 43.10 43.07 12.43
CA ALA A 11 42.87 41.81 13.14
C ALA A 11 42.15 40.86 12.17
N ALA A 12 42.91 39.91 11.61
CA ALA A 12 42.39 38.81 10.82
C ALA A 12 41.51 37.92 11.71
N GLY A 13 40.19 38.12 11.64
CA GLY A 13 39.22 37.21 12.22
C GLY A 13 39.25 35.90 11.42
N THR A 14 39.91 34.87 11.96
CA THR A 14 39.74 33.50 11.50
C THR A 14 38.32 33.06 11.84
N ALA A 15 37.40 33.21 10.89
CA ALA A 15 36.11 32.55 10.92
C ALA A 15 36.35 31.04 10.81
N LEU A 16 36.38 30.36 11.97
CA LEU A 16 36.27 28.91 12.02
C LEU A 16 34.85 28.58 11.52
N ALA A 17 34.73 28.20 10.26
CA ALA A 17 33.50 27.62 9.73
C ALA A 17 33.28 26.29 10.45
N ILE A 18 32.49 26.31 11.53
CA ILE A 18 31.99 25.10 12.15
C ILE A 18 30.99 24.53 11.14
N ALA A 19 31.46 23.60 10.31
CA ALA A 19 30.57 22.83 9.46
C ALA A 19 29.62 22.07 10.39
N ALA A 20 28.36 22.49 10.41
CA ALA A 20 27.29 21.68 10.98
C ALA A 20 27.38 20.28 10.36
N PRO A 21 27.23 19.18 11.12
CA PRO A 21 27.23 17.86 10.52
C PRO A 21 26.06 17.82 9.53
N ALA A 22 26.38 17.82 8.24
CA ALA A 22 25.40 17.57 7.21
C ALA A 22 24.82 16.19 7.53
N LEU A 23 23.50 16.12 7.74
CA LEU A 23 22.77 14.86 7.65
C LEU A 23 23.08 14.30 6.26
N ALA A 24 24.09 13.45 6.17
CA ALA A 24 24.51 12.82 4.92
C ALA A 24 23.28 12.20 4.26
N ASP A 25 23.18 12.40 2.94
CA ASP A 25 21.93 12.61 2.22
C ASP A 25 21.09 11.32 2.04
N VAL A 26 20.51 10.81 3.14
CA VAL A 26 19.57 9.69 3.11
C VAL A 26 18.43 9.97 2.12
N LYS A 27 18.03 11.24 2.03
CA LYS A 27 17.01 11.72 1.12
C LYS A 27 17.44 11.59 -0.36
N ALA A 28 18.66 11.95 -0.75
CA ALA A 28 19.14 11.73 -2.11
C ALA A 28 19.13 10.26 -2.50
N GLY A 29 19.46 9.37 -1.57
CA GLY A 29 19.33 7.94 -1.83
C GLY A 29 17.86 7.53 -2.06
N VAL A 30 16.92 8.07 -1.28
CA VAL A 30 15.47 7.85 -1.48
C VAL A 30 14.99 8.43 -2.81
N ASP A 31 15.45 9.62 -3.18
CA ASP A 31 15.14 10.28 -4.44
C ASP A 31 15.70 9.47 -5.62
N ALA A 32 16.93 8.96 -5.52
CA ALA A 32 17.57 8.10 -6.51
C ALA A 32 16.81 6.78 -6.69
N TRP A 33 16.43 6.14 -5.58
CA TRP A 33 15.62 4.91 -5.61
C TRP A 33 14.27 5.15 -6.29
N SER A 34 13.62 6.27 -5.99
CA SER A 34 12.32 6.64 -6.57
C SER A 34 12.38 6.83 -8.08
N ARG A 35 13.55 7.22 -8.61
CA ARG A 35 13.82 7.30 -10.06
C ARG A 35 14.25 5.97 -10.67
N GLY A 36 14.41 4.91 -9.87
CA GLY A 36 14.91 3.60 -10.31
C GLY A 36 16.43 3.49 -10.40
N ASP A 37 17.19 4.51 -9.95
CA ASP A 37 18.64 4.47 -9.89
C ASP A 37 19.09 3.85 -8.56
N TYR A 38 18.95 2.52 -8.49
CA TYR A 38 19.22 1.76 -7.26
C TYR A 38 20.70 1.74 -6.90
N ALA A 39 21.60 1.79 -7.89
CA ALA A 39 23.05 1.82 -7.64
C ALA A 39 23.48 3.16 -7.02
N ALA A 40 22.94 4.28 -7.51
CA ALA A 40 23.14 5.56 -6.85
C ALA A 40 22.54 5.58 -5.45
N ALA A 41 21.31 5.08 -5.28
CA ALA A 41 20.66 5.02 -3.97
C ALA A 41 21.52 4.31 -2.91
N VAL A 42 22.02 3.11 -3.26
CA VAL A 42 22.92 2.34 -2.40
C VAL A 42 24.20 3.09 -2.08
N ARG A 43 24.78 3.81 -3.05
CA ARG A 43 25.99 4.61 -2.84
C ARG A 43 25.73 5.73 -1.83
N GLU A 44 24.63 6.47 -1.96
CA GLU A 44 24.27 7.55 -1.04
C GLU A 44 23.97 7.03 0.38
N TRP A 45 23.39 5.84 0.52
CA TRP A 45 23.07 5.27 1.84
C TRP A 45 24.25 4.59 2.54
N ARG A 46 25.31 4.21 1.82
CA ARG A 46 26.38 3.37 2.37
C ARG A 46 27.09 4.03 3.55
N GLU A 47 27.52 5.29 3.40
CA GLU A 47 28.22 6.01 4.47
C GLU A 47 27.30 6.31 5.66
N PRO A 48 26.10 6.91 5.50
CA PRO A 48 25.21 7.13 6.64
C PRO A 48 24.85 5.84 7.38
N ALA A 49 24.63 4.73 6.67
CA ALA A 49 24.36 3.43 7.28
C ALA A 49 25.54 2.91 8.10
N ALA A 50 26.77 3.12 7.62
CA ALA A 50 28.00 2.78 8.33
C ALA A 50 28.22 3.67 9.58
N GLN A 51 27.79 4.93 9.52
CA GLN A 51 27.81 5.86 10.65
C GLN A 51 26.68 5.62 11.67
N GLY A 52 25.79 4.66 11.42
CA GLY A 52 24.74 4.28 12.35
C GLY A 52 23.35 4.82 12.02
N ASN A 53 23.18 5.64 10.98
CA ASN A 53 21.88 6.24 10.66
C ASN A 53 20.80 5.14 10.44
N PRO A 54 19.75 5.09 11.26
CA PRO A 54 18.78 4.00 11.23
C PRO A 54 17.95 3.95 9.94
N ASP A 55 17.63 5.10 9.33
CA ASP A 55 16.89 5.17 8.06
C ASP A 55 17.75 4.62 6.91
N ALA A 56 19.04 5.00 6.87
CA ALA A 56 19.97 4.48 5.88
C ALA A 56 20.23 2.98 6.06
N GLN A 57 20.33 2.51 7.30
CA GLN A 57 20.42 1.07 7.59
C GLN A 57 19.17 0.33 7.11
N PHE A 58 17.97 0.85 7.38
CA PHE A 58 16.73 0.30 6.86
C PHE A 58 16.71 0.25 5.33
N ASN A 59 17.16 1.32 4.66
CA ASN A 59 17.21 1.38 3.20
C ASN A 59 18.24 0.41 2.60
N MET A 60 19.41 0.26 3.23
CA MET A 60 20.39 -0.75 2.87
C MET A 60 19.84 -2.17 3.05
N ALA A 61 19.10 -2.43 4.13
CA ALA A 61 18.44 -3.72 4.35
C ALA A 61 17.47 -4.06 3.19
N GLN A 62 16.69 -3.07 2.76
CA GLN A 62 15.76 -3.20 1.63
C GLN A 62 16.49 -3.48 0.31
N ALA A 63 17.60 -2.78 0.06
CA ALA A 63 18.43 -3.01 -1.12
C ALA A 63 18.94 -4.46 -1.20
N TYR A 64 19.48 -4.98 -0.09
CA TYR A 64 19.94 -6.38 0.01
C TYR A 64 18.80 -7.40 -0.06
N ARG A 65 17.66 -7.13 0.58
CA ARG A 65 16.47 -8.01 0.53
C ARG A 65 15.95 -8.16 -0.90
N LEU A 66 15.91 -7.06 -1.64
CA LEU A 66 15.35 -7.01 -3.00
C LEU A 66 16.38 -7.30 -4.09
N GLY A 67 17.68 -7.27 -3.79
CA GLY A 67 18.74 -7.36 -4.80
C GLY A 67 18.74 -6.16 -5.76
N ARG A 68 18.46 -4.96 -5.26
CA ARG A 68 18.38 -3.73 -6.07
C ARG A 68 19.57 -2.83 -5.73
N GLY A 69 20.43 -2.56 -6.72
CA GLY A 69 21.66 -1.77 -6.53
C GLY A 69 22.79 -2.52 -5.81
N VAL A 70 22.50 -3.69 -5.25
CA VAL A 70 23.43 -4.67 -4.66
C VAL A 70 22.95 -6.08 -5.01
N GLU A 71 23.83 -7.08 -4.92
CA GLU A 71 23.40 -8.48 -5.00
C GLU A 71 22.46 -8.83 -3.84
N ARG A 72 21.49 -9.70 -4.11
CA ARG A 72 20.50 -10.10 -3.10
C ARG A 72 21.19 -10.92 -2.01
N ASP A 73 21.13 -10.45 -0.77
CA ASP A 73 21.71 -11.10 0.40
C ASP A 73 20.77 -10.99 1.61
N GLN A 74 20.17 -12.11 1.99
CA GLN A 74 19.20 -12.15 3.08
C GLN A 74 19.87 -11.96 4.45
N GLN A 75 21.12 -12.40 4.62
CA GLN A 75 21.83 -12.27 5.90
C GLN A 75 22.25 -10.82 6.14
N GLN A 76 22.72 -10.14 5.10
CA GLN A 76 23.01 -8.70 5.18
C GLN A 76 21.74 -7.90 5.44
N ALA A 77 20.64 -8.20 4.75
CA ALA A 77 19.36 -7.55 4.99
C ALA A 77 18.92 -7.69 6.45
N GLU A 78 19.00 -8.91 7.01
CA GLU A 78 18.69 -9.18 8.41
C GLU A 78 19.54 -8.33 9.35
N ALA A 79 20.86 -8.31 9.14
CA ALA A 79 21.79 -7.58 9.99
C ALA A 79 21.54 -6.07 9.99
N PHE A 80 21.21 -5.49 8.83
CA PHE A 80 20.87 -4.07 8.73
C PHE A 80 19.52 -3.76 9.38
N TYR A 81 18.49 -4.59 9.18
CA TYR A 81 17.21 -4.40 9.87
C TYR A 81 17.36 -4.50 11.38
N ALA A 82 18.11 -5.49 11.89
CA ALA A 82 18.33 -5.66 13.31
C ALA A 82 19.02 -4.44 13.94
N ARG A 83 20.04 -3.87 13.26
CA ARG A 83 20.72 -2.64 13.73
C ARG A 83 19.79 -1.44 13.77
N ALA A 84 18.97 -1.24 12.73
CA ALA A 84 18.01 -0.14 12.70
C ALA A 84 16.90 -0.34 13.76
N ALA A 85 16.41 -1.58 13.92
CA ALA A 85 15.41 -1.94 14.92
C ALA A 85 15.90 -1.70 16.35
N ALA A 86 17.17 -2.03 16.65
CA ALA A 86 17.79 -1.77 17.95
C ALA A 86 17.87 -0.28 18.30
N GLN A 87 17.80 0.60 17.30
CA GLN A 87 17.76 2.06 17.45
C GLN A 87 16.32 2.62 17.49
N GLY A 88 15.30 1.75 17.53
CA GLY A 88 13.90 2.16 17.57
C GLY A 88 13.27 2.42 16.20
N HIS A 89 13.95 2.10 15.10
CA HIS A 89 13.36 2.27 13.76
C HIS A 89 12.21 1.26 13.54
N ILE A 90 10.98 1.76 13.69
CA ILE A 90 9.75 0.95 13.75
C ILE A 90 9.63 -0.02 12.57
N LYS A 91 9.83 0.46 11.33
CA LYS A 91 9.68 -0.39 10.15
C LYS A 91 10.79 -1.43 10.01
N ALA A 92 11.96 -1.13 10.56
CA ALA A 92 13.05 -2.10 10.56
C ALA A 92 12.74 -3.21 11.58
N ALA A 93 12.18 -2.84 12.72
CA ALA A 93 11.67 -3.78 13.72
C ALA A 93 10.57 -4.68 13.13
N ASP A 94 9.61 -4.11 12.38
CA ASP A 94 8.57 -4.88 11.69
C ASP A 94 9.16 -5.91 10.71
N ASN A 95 10.04 -5.46 9.81
CA ASN A 95 10.64 -6.36 8.81
C ASN A 95 11.60 -7.38 9.44
N TYR A 96 12.33 -6.99 10.49
CA TYR A 96 13.18 -7.90 11.25
C TYR A 96 12.35 -9.01 11.90
N GLY A 97 11.25 -8.66 12.58
CA GLY A 97 10.31 -9.63 13.15
C GLY A 97 9.79 -10.64 12.13
N LEU A 98 9.39 -10.15 10.94
CA LEU A 98 8.94 -11.04 9.86
C LEU A 98 10.06 -11.95 9.34
N MET A 99 11.29 -11.46 9.22
CA MET A 99 12.44 -12.26 8.81
C MET A 99 12.80 -13.33 9.84
N LEU A 100 12.78 -13.00 11.14
CA LEU A 100 12.95 -13.95 12.22
C LEU A 100 11.90 -15.07 12.14
N PHE A 101 10.64 -14.71 11.91
CA PHE A 101 9.55 -15.66 11.80
C PHE A 101 9.73 -16.62 10.60
N GLN A 102 10.14 -16.07 9.45
CA GLN A 102 10.44 -16.84 8.24
C GLN A 102 11.65 -17.77 8.41
N ALA A 103 12.66 -17.34 9.18
CA ALA A 103 13.81 -18.16 9.53
C ALA A 103 13.50 -19.24 10.60
N GLY A 104 12.25 -19.34 11.06
CA GLY A 104 11.83 -20.28 12.09
C GLY A 104 12.17 -19.87 13.52
N ARG A 105 12.73 -18.67 13.73
CA ARG A 105 13.05 -18.08 15.05
C ARG A 105 11.82 -17.38 15.64
N ARG A 106 10.71 -18.12 15.74
CA ARG A 106 9.38 -17.56 15.97
C ARG A 106 9.20 -16.96 17.36
N GLU A 107 9.83 -17.54 18.37
CA GLU A 107 9.84 -17.02 19.74
C GLU A 107 10.53 -15.65 19.80
N GLU A 108 11.63 -15.50 19.07
CA GLU A 108 12.40 -14.25 18.98
C GLU A 108 11.68 -13.20 18.13
N ALA A 109 10.88 -13.63 17.15
CA ALA A 109 10.05 -12.76 16.33
C ALA A 109 8.85 -12.18 17.10
N MET A 110 8.30 -12.92 18.07
CA MET A 110 6.99 -12.61 18.64
C MET A 110 6.87 -11.20 19.25
N PRO A 111 7.85 -10.66 19.99
CA PRO A 111 7.77 -9.28 20.49
C PRO A 111 7.60 -8.24 19.36
N TYR A 112 8.27 -8.46 18.22
CA TYR A 112 8.14 -7.59 17.05
C TYR A 112 6.78 -7.76 16.36
N VAL A 113 6.30 -9.00 16.24
CA VAL A 113 4.98 -9.32 15.66
C VAL A 113 3.85 -8.71 16.47
N LEU A 114 3.90 -8.81 17.80
CA LEU A 114 2.93 -8.19 18.71
C LEU A 114 2.90 -6.67 18.50
N ALA A 115 4.06 -6.01 18.59
CA ALA A 115 4.15 -4.57 18.43
C ALA A 115 3.68 -4.09 17.04
N ALA A 116 4.00 -4.84 15.98
CA ALA A 116 3.56 -4.55 14.62
C ALA A 116 2.04 -4.74 14.46
N SER A 117 1.48 -5.79 15.05
CA SER A 117 0.03 -6.04 15.06
C SER A 117 -0.72 -4.96 15.83
N GLU A 118 -0.19 -4.48 16.96
CA GLU A 118 -0.74 -3.36 17.72
C GLU A 118 -0.78 -2.08 16.90
N ARG A 119 0.19 -1.85 16.00
CA ARG A 119 0.16 -0.74 15.03
C ARG A 119 -0.74 -1.00 13.83
N GLY A 120 -1.29 -2.20 13.69
CA GLY A 120 -2.16 -2.56 12.58
C GLY A 120 -1.43 -3.03 11.31
N ASP A 121 -0.19 -3.51 11.40
CA ASP A 121 0.45 -4.17 10.26
C ASP A 121 -0.34 -5.46 9.93
N PRO A 122 -0.89 -5.59 8.70
CA PRO A 122 -1.78 -6.71 8.37
C PRO A 122 -1.05 -8.05 8.30
N ARG A 123 0.25 -8.07 8.00
CA ARG A 123 1.05 -9.31 7.99
C ARG A 123 1.27 -9.79 9.42
N ALA A 124 1.54 -8.87 10.34
CA ALA A 124 1.67 -9.17 11.76
C ALA A 124 0.34 -9.58 12.40
N GLN A 125 -0.77 -8.90 12.07
CA GLN A 125 -2.11 -9.31 12.50
C GLN A 125 -2.45 -10.73 12.01
N TYR A 126 -2.12 -11.04 10.75
CA TYR A 126 -2.30 -12.39 10.21
C TYR A 126 -1.46 -13.42 10.98
N LEU A 127 -0.18 -13.15 11.21
CA LEU A 127 0.70 -14.02 12.00
C LEU A 127 0.17 -14.28 13.40
N LEU A 128 -0.16 -13.21 14.12
CA LEU A 128 -0.66 -13.28 15.48
C LEU A 128 -2.01 -13.99 15.55
N GLY A 129 -2.88 -13.78 14.56
CA GLY A 129 -4.16 -14.46 14.53
C GLY A 129 -4.03 -15.96 14.24
N ILE A 130 -3.11 -16.40 13.37
CA ILE A 130 -2.79 -17.82 13.22
C ILE A 130 -2.23 -18.40 14.51
N ALA A 131 -1.36 -17.66 15.21
CA ALA A 131 -0.78 -18.07 16.48
C ALA A 131 -1.85 -18.28 17.57
N HIS A 132 -2.80 -17.36 17.70
CA HIS A 132 -3.96 -17.50 18.59
C HIS A 132 -4.92 -18.63 18.17
N PHE A 133 -5.08 -18.89 16.88
CA PHE A 133 -5.95 -19.98 16.41
C PHE A 133 -5.41 -21.35 16.82
N ASN A 134 -4.09 -21.54 16.65
CA ASN A 134 -3.41 -22.79 16.97
C ASN A 134 -3.07 -22.91 18.47
N GLY A 135 -2.92 -21.79 19.18
CA GLY A 135 -2.37 -21.77 20.54
C GLY A 135 -0.85 -22.00 20.56
N ASP A 136 -0.13 -21.64 19.49
CA ASP A 136 1.32 -21.71 19.45
C ASP A 136 1.92 -20.32 19.72
N LEU A 137 2.94 -20.26 20.61
CA LEU A 137 3.64 -19.04 21.05
C LEU A 137 2.81 -18.04 21.87
N VAL A 138 1.49 -18.02 21.67
CA VAL A 138 0.50 -17.25 22.44
C VAL A 138 -0.65 -18.16 22.86
N GLU A 139 -1.40 -17.77 23.90
CA GLU A 139 -2.57 -18.51 24.34
C GLU A 139 -3.62 -18.62 23.23
N LYS A 140 -4.27 -19.79 23.17
CA LYS A 140 -5.31 -20.05 22.18
C LYS A 140 -6.53 -19.17 22.43
N ASP A 141 -6.87 -18.33 21.46
CA ASP A 141 -8.00 -17.40 21.53
C ASP A 141 -8.64 -17.28 20.14
N TRP A 142 -9.73 -18.00 19.92
CA TRP A 142 -10.41 -18.06 18.63
C TRP A 142 -11.09 -16.75 18.25
N VAL A 143 -11.62 -16.00 19.23
CA VAL A 143 -12.29 -14.72 18.99
C VAL A 143 -11.26 -13.70 18.52
N ARG A 144 -10.13 -13.58 19.23
CA ARG A 144 -9.02 -12.70 18.83
C ARG A 144 -8.37 -13.13 17.54
N ALA A 145 -8.17 -14.44 17.33
CA ALA A 145 -7.64 -14.96 16.08
C ALA A 145 -8.47 -14.51 14.88
N TYR A 146 -9.80 -14.71 14.95
CA TYR A 146 -10.71 -14.36 13.87
C TYR A 146 -10.79 -12.84 13.66
N ALA A 147 -10.76 -12.06 14.74
CA ALA A 147 -10.73 -10.60 14.68
C ALA A 147 -9.49 -10.07 13.96
N LEU A 148 -8.30 -10.57 14.31
CA LEU A 148 -7.03 -10.18 13.70
C LEU A 148 -6.97 -10.55 12.21
N LEU A 149 -7.40 -11.75 11.84
CA LEU A 149 -7.44 -12.15 10.43
C LEU A 149 -8.47 -11.35 9.63
N THR A 150 -9.61 -10.98 10.25
CA THR A 150 -10.59 -10.08 9.64
C THR A 150 -9.98 -8.71 9.34
N LEU A 151 -9.19 -8.16 10.27
CA LEU A 151 -8.47 -6.90 10.05
C LEU A 151 -7.43 -7.01 8.94
N ALA A 152 -6.61 -8.06 8.95
CA ALA A 152 -5.63 -8.32 7.90
C ALA A 152 -6.29 -8.44 6.51
N ASN A 153 -7.43 -9.13 6.42
CA ASN A 153 -8.22 -9.25 5.20
C ASN A 153 -8.79 -7.89 4.75
N SER A 154 -9.32 -7.10 5.69
CA SER A 154 -9.86 -5.77 5.38
C SER A 154 -8.80 -4.79 4.88
N ALA A 155 -7.55 -4.97 5.33
CA ALA A 155 -6.37 -4.25 4.87
C ALA A 155 -5.81 -4.79 3.53
N GLY A 156 -6.48 -5.77 2.91
CA GLY A 156 -6.14 -6.27 1.58
C GLY A 156 -5.07 -7.37 1.56
N LEU A 157 -4.73 -7.98 2.70
CA LEU A 157 -3.81 -9.12 2.72
C LEU A 157 -4.48 -10.35 2.08
N PRO A 158 -4.05 -10.79 0.87
CA PRO A 158 -4.77 -11.81 0.11
C PRO A 158 -4.82 -13.18 0.78
N GLN A 159 -3.88 -13.45 1.69
CA GLN A 159 -3.76 -14.72 2.39
C GLN A 159 -4.70 -14.83 3.60
N ALA A 160 -5.27 -13.72 4.06
CA ALA A 160 -6.19 -13.71 5.19
C ALA A 160 -7.54 -14.37 4.85
N ASN A 161 -8.13 -14.11 3.68
CA ASN A 161 -9.45 -14.67 3.32
C ASN A 161 -9.47 -16.21 3.30
N PRO A 162 -8.53 -16.92 2.64
CA PRO A 162 -8.48 -18.38 2.72
C PRO A 162 -8.35 -18.92 4.16
N ALA A 163 -7.55 -18.25 5.00
CA ALA A 163 -7.40 -18.64 6.39
C ALA A 163 -8.68 -18.43 7.21
N ILE A 164 -9.40 -17.31 7.01
CA ILE A 164 -10.72 -17.07 7.62
C ILE A 164 -11.69 -18.18 7.25
N ARG A 165 -11.77 -18.56 5.97
CA ARG A 165 -12.68 -19.65 5.53
C ARG A 165 -12.35 -20.98 6.18
N GLN A 166 -11.06 -21.26 6.38
CA GLN A 166 -10.66 -22.46 7.13
C GLN A 166 -11.08 -22.35 8.60
N MET A 167 -10.95 -21.18 9.22
CA MET A 167 -11.38 -20.97 10.61
C MET A 167 -12.89 -21.10 10.77
N ASP A 168 -13.69 -20.74 9.76
CA ASP A 168 -15.15 -20.90 9.76
C ASP A 168 -15.60 -22.36 9.97
N GLU A 169 -14.74 -23.34 9.64
CA GLU A 169 -15.01 -24.76 9.85
C GLU A 169 -14.89 -25.18 11.33
N TYR A 170 -14.16 -24.40 12.14
CA TYR A 170 -13.85 -24.73 13.53
C TYR A 170 -14.45 -23.76 14.55
N ILE A 171 -14.61 -22.48 14.20
CA ILE A 171 -15.03 -21.44 15.12
C ILE A 171 -16.57 -21.26 15.06
N PRO A 172 -17.28 -21.47 16.18
CA PRO A 172 -18.72 -21.28 16.26
C PRO A 172 -19.17 -19.88 15.82
N LEU A 173 -20.40 -19.78 15.31
CA LEU A 173 -20.93 -18.52 14.78
C LEU A 173 -20.93 -17.41 15.85
N GLU A 174 -21.24 -17.75 17.09
CA GLU A 174 -21.29 -16.84 18.23
C GLU A 174 -19.93 -16.17 18.45
N GLN A 175 -18.86 -16.97 18.48
CA GLN A 175 -17.49 -16.45 18.62
C GLN A 175 -17.06 -15.61 17.41
N ARG A 176 -17.53 -15.94 16.20
CA ARG A 176 -17.26 -15.11 15.00
C ARG A 176 -17.99 -13.77 15.07
N GLN A 177 -19.19 -13.71 15.66
CA GLN A 177 -19.91 -12.46 15.90
C GLN A 177 -19.19 -11.60 16.96
N GLU A 178 -18.74 -12.21 18.06
CA GLU A 178 -17.89 -11.55 19.06
C GLU A 178 -16.60 -10.99 18.43
N ALA A 179 -15.98 -11.75 17.53
CA ALA A 179 -14.78 -11.34 16.84
C ALA A 179 -14.97 -10.10 15.96
N GLN A 180 -16.17 -9.87 15.39
CA GLN A 180 -16.45 -8.64 14.65
C GLN A 180 -16.42 -7.41 15.56
N VAL A 181 -16.95 -7.52 16.78
CA VAL A 181 -16.91 -6.43 17.77
C VAL A 181 -15.47 -6.18 18.21
N LEU A 182 -14.72 -7.25 18.51
CA LEU A 182 -13.32 -7.16 18.89
C LEU A 182 -12.46 -6.58 17.76
N ALA A 183 -12.69 -6.94 16.50
CA ALA A 183 -11.96 -6.38 15.37
C ALA A 183 -12.11 -4.85 15.29
N GLN A 184 -13.31 -4.32 15.50
CA GLN A 184 -13.49 -2.87 15.54
C GLN A 184 -12.76 -2.20 16.71
N GLN A 185 -12.72 -2.85 17.88
CA GLN A 185 -11.96 -2.36 19.01
C GLN A 185 -10.46 -2.35 18.71
N LEU A 186 -9.90 -3.48 18.28
CA LEU A 186 -8.49 -3.61 17.92
C LEU A 186 -8.09 -2.59 16.84
N LYS A 187 -8.97 -2.35 15.86
CA LYS A 187 -8.72 -1.33 14.83
C LYS A 187 -8.57 0.08 15.45
N ARG A 188 -9.46 0.46 16.36
CA ARG A 188 -9.39 1.77 17.04
C ARG A 188 -8.13 1.88 17.89
N GLU A 189 -7.76 0.82 18.59
CA GLU A 189 -6.52 0.75 19.37
C GLU A 189 -5.30 0.91 18.46
N SER A 190 -5.26 0.23 17.30
CA SER A 190 -4.19 0.41 16.32
C SER A 190 -4.12 1.80 15.73
N ASP A 191 -5.26 2.41 15.41
CA ASP A 191 -5.32 3.79 14.94
C ASP A 191 -4.77 4.76 16.01
N ALA A 192 -5.12 4.55 17.27
CA ALA A 192 -4.63 5.35 18.40
C ALA A 192 -3.13 5.17 18.63
N THR A 193 -2.62 3.94 18.61
CA THR A 193 -1.19 3.65 18.75
C THR A 193 -0.38 4.33 17.65
N ARG A 194 -0.84 4.28 16.39
CA ARG A 194 -0.18 4.99 15.29
C ARG A 194 -0.19 6.51 15.48
N ALA A 195 -1.33 7.07 15.90
CA ALA A 195 -1.44 8.51 16.14
C ALA A 195 -0.48 8.99 17.23
N GLN A 196 -0.34 8.22 18.32
CA GLN A 196 0.62 8.51 19.39
C GLN A 196 2.07 8.47 18.91
N GLN A 197 2.42 7.51 18.05
CA GLN A 197 3.76 7.40 17.50
C GLN A 197 4.11 8.55 16.56
N LEU A 198 3.18 9.00 15.73
CA LEU A 198 3.39 10.18 14.88
C LEU A 198 3.59 11.44 15.72
N ALA A 199 2.73 11.66 16.73
CA ALA A 199 2.86 12.79 17.63
C ALA A 199 4.21 12.81 18.38
N ALA A 200 4.72 11.64 18.76
CA ALA A 200 6.04 11.52 19.38
C ALA A 200 7.19 11.91 18.43
N VAL A 201 7.06 11.61 17.13
CA VAL A 201 8.05 12.03 16.13
C VAL A 201 7.99 13.55 15.93
N ASP A 202 6.81 14.14 15.81
CA ASP A 202 6.64 15.59 15.64
C ASP A 202 7.27 16.36 16.81
N LEU A 203 7.00 15.93 18.06
CA LEU A 203 7.59 16.53 19.26
C LEU A 203 9.11 16.34 19.37
N ALA A 204 9.65 15.25 18.83
CA ALA A 204 11.09 15.00 18.81
C ALA A 204 11.83 15.86 17.76
N LEU A 205 11.12 16.39 16.75
CA LEU A 205 11.67 17.30 15.74
C LEU A 205 11.67 18.78 16.20
N ASP A 206 10.80 19.14 17.14
CA ASP A 206 10.66 20.50 17.67
C ASP A 206 11.61 20.84 18.84
N GLY A 207 12.39 19.87 19.33
CA GLY A 207 13.39 20.04 20.39
C GLY A 207 14.82 19.85 19.88
N GLU A 208 15.76 20.71 20.30
CA GLU A 208 17.20 20.44 20.18
C GLU A 208 17.49 19.01 20.63
N ALA A 209 18.31 18.31 19.84
CA ALA A 209 18.73 16.93 20.01
C ALA A 209 19.36 16.68 21.39
N THR A 210 18.52 16.59 22.40
CA THR A 210 18.80 15.93 23.66
C THR A 210 18.37 14.49 23.44
N ALA A 211 19.33 13.60 23.70
CA ALA A 211 19.23 12.17 23.44
C ALA A 211 17.80 11.64 23.61
N ALA A 212 17.30 11.01 22.55
CA ALA A 212 16.03 10.30 22.56
C ALA A 212 15.89 9.56 23.90
N PRO A 213 14.75 9.67 24.60
CA PRO A 213 14.56 8.90 25.82
C PRO A 213 14.82 7.45 25.45
N ALA A 214 15.81 6.85 26.11
CA ALA A 214 16.25 5.49 25.85
C ALA A 214 15.00 4.63 25.68
N ALA A 215 14.82 4.10 24.47
CA ALA A 215 13.81 3.09 24.23
C ALA A 215 13.96 2.09 25.37
N ARG A 216 12.87 1.82 26.10
CA ARG A 216 12.91 0.78 27.14
C ARG A 216 13.61 -0.41 26.48
N PRO A 217 14.72 -0.90 27.05
CA PRO A 217 15.42 -2.01 26.45
C PRO A 217 14.39 -3.09 26.18
N ALA A 218 14.45 -3.68 24.97
CA ALA A 218 13.80 -4.95 24.69
C ALA A 218 13.95 -5.79 25.97
N ALA A 219 12.82 -6.14 26.58
CA ALA A 219 12.77 -6.68 27.93
C ALA A 219 13.94 -7.65 28.13
N THR A 220 14.89 -7.27 28.98
CA THR A 220 16.01 -8.12 29.35
C THR A 220 15.40 -9.31 30.07
N VAL A 221 15.19 -10.40 29.33
CA VAL A 221 14.83 -11.68 29.92
C VAL A 221 16.00 -12.05 30.86
N PRO A 222 15.76 -12.28 32.16
CA PRO A 222 16.84 -12.65 33.07
C PRO A 222 17.50 -13.96 32.59
N PRO A 223 18.82 -14.12 32.77
CA PRO A 223 19.48 -15.37 32.43
C PRO A 223 18.90 -16.48 33.30
N THR A 224 18.13 -17.39 32.71
CA THR A 224 17.78 -18.67 33.33
C THR A 224 19.05 -19.50 33.43
N SER A 225 19.65 -19.48 34.61
CA SER A 225 20.77 -20.31 34.98
C SER A 225 20.40 -21.79 34.83
N GLY A 226 21.22 -22.51 34.06
CA GLY A 226 21.40 -23.95 34.20
C GLY A 226 20.25 -24.85 33.75
N ARG A 227 19.82 -24.77 32.48
CA ARG A 227 19.29 -25.96 31.78
C ARG A 227 20.11 -26.23 30.54
N ARG A 228 20.81 -27.37 30.54
CA ARG A 228 21.40 -27.94 29.32
C ARG A 228 20.27 -28.07 28.29
N PRO A 229 20.39 -27.46 27.09
CA PRO A 229 19.42 -27.67 26.04
C PRO A 229 19.47 -29.14 25.62
N MET A 230 18.38 -29.87 25.86
CA MET A 230 18.18 -31.16 25.20
C MET A 230 17.81 -30.86 23.74
N PRO A 231 18.27 -31.69 22.78
CA PRO A 231 17.85 -31.55 21.39
C PRO A 231 16.34 -31.74 21.33
N ILE A 232 15.61 -30.66 21.07
CA ILE A 232 14.18 -30.72 20.83
C ILE A 232 14.01 -31.41 19.47
N ALA A 233 13.31 -32.54 19.48
CA ALA A 233 12.87 -33.17 18.23
C ALA A 233 12.13 -32.12 17.42
N ARG A 234 12.56 -31.90 16.16
CA ARG A 234 11.89 -30.97 15.24
C ARG A 234 10.43 -31.39 15.13
N THR A 235 9.54 -30.71 15.83
CA THR A 235 8.11 -30.88 15.63
C THR A 235 7.80 -30.36 14.22
N PRO A 236 7.10 -31.14 13.39
CA PRO A 236 6.70 -30.66 12.08
C PRO A 236 5.87 -29.40 12.26
N VAL A 237 6.31 -28.32 11.60
CA VAL A 237 5.57 -27.07 11.50
C VAL A 237 4.16 -27.42 11.03
N SER A 238 3.14 -27.02 11.79
CA SER A 238 1.75 -27.27 11.41
C SER A 238 1.52 -26.69 9.99
N PRO A 239 0.74 -27.38 9.14
CA PRO A 239 0.52 -26.94 7.75
C PRO A 239 0.04 -25.48 7.63
N SER A 240 -0.65 -24.96 8.65
CA SER A 240 -1.08 -23.56 8.74
C SER A 240 0.08 -22.57 8.94
N VAL A 241 1.11 -22.93 9.70
CA VAL A 241 2.29 -22.08 9.91
C VAL A 241 3.22 -22.11 8.70
N ALA A 242 3.38 -23.27 8.04
CA ALA A 242 4.12 -23.36 6.78
C ALA A 242 3.41 -22.57 5.65
N ALA A 243 2.08 -22.66 5.59
CA ALA A 243 1.27 -21.82 4.70
C ALA A 243 1.38 -20.34 5.05
N ALA A 244 1.41 -19.98 6.34
CA ALA A 244 1.59 -18.61 6.79
C ALA A 244 2.98 -18.06 6.41
N GLN A 245 4.04 -18.85 6.52
CA GLN A 245 5.39 -18.45 6.10
C GLN A 245 5.45 -18.20 4.58
N ALA A 246 4.92 -19.12 3.77
CA ALA A 246 4.86 -18.97 2.32
C ALA A 246 4.00 -17.76 1.92
N ALA A 247 2.90 -17.53 2.62
CA ALA A 247 2.02 -16.38 2.48
C ALA A 247 2.75 -15.06 2.72
N ILE A 248 3.56 -14.96 3.77
CA ILE A 248 4.27 -13.72 4.12
C ILE A 248 5.39 -13.44 3.14
N VAL A 249 6.10 -14.47 2.66
CA VAL A 249 7.09 -14.32 1.58
C VAL A 249 6.43 -13.66 0.37
N GLU A 250 5.23 -14.10 -0.01
CA GLU A 250 4.49 -13.51 -1.12
C GLU A 250 3.92 -12.11 -0.79
N ALA A 251 3.36 -11.91 0.40
CA ALA A 251 2.85 -10.60 0.83
C ALA A 251 3.96 -9.54 0.88
N SER A 252 5.14 -9.88 1.40
CA SER A 252 6.30 -9.00 1.48
C SER A 252 6.89 -8.59 0.11
N ARG A 253 6.44 -9.22 -0.99
CA ARG A 253 6.73 -8.82 -2.37
C ARG A 253 5.66 -7.90 -2.97
N VAL A 254 4.46 -7.83 -2.38
CA VAL A 254 3.26 -7.23 -2.99
C VAL A 254 2.77 -5.99 -2.23
N THR A 255 3.05 -5.84 -0.93
CA THR A 255 2.45 -4.80 -0.06
C THR A 255 3.15 -3.43 -0.09
N GLY A 256 3.79 -3.02 -1.20
CA GLY A 256 4.29 -1.65 -1.35
C GLY A 256 5.52 -1.27 -0.49
N THR A 257 6.15 -2.20 0.21
CA THR A 257 7.42 -1.96 0.92
C THR A 257 8.63 -2.01 -0.01
N ASP A 258 8.43 -2.00 -1.33
CA ASP A 258 9.48 -2.08 -2.35
C ASP A 258 10.14 -0.73 -2.67
N SER A 259 9.59 0.36 -2.14
CA SER A 259 10.14 1.69 -2.27
C SER A 259 10.39 2.28 -0.89
N PRO A 260 11.63 2.62 -0.51
CA PRO A 260 11.94 3.41 0.68
C PRO A 260 11.13 4.71 0.80
N ALA A 261 10.70 5.31 -0.31
CA ALA A 261 9.84 6.49 -0.32
C ALA A 261 8.38 6.17 0.04
N GLU A 262 7.85 5.04 -0.41
CA GLU A 262 6.48 4.57 -0.12
C GLU A 262 6.42 3.76 1.17
N ALA A 263 7.57 3.30 1.67
CA ALA A 263 7.69 2.61 2.94
C ALA A 263 7.19 3.48 4.09
N GLY A 264 7.02 4.81 3.92
CA GLY A 264 6.35 5.70 4.88
C GLY A 264 4.90 6.09 4.57
N ALA A 265 4.33 5.66 3.45
CA ALA A 265 3.10 6.25 2.94
C ALA A 265 1.83 5.49 3.33
N ASP A 266 1.82 4.15 3.34
CA ASP A 266 0.53 3.46 3.17
C ASP A 266 -0.08 2.84 4.44
N TYR A 267 0.70 2.40 5.43
CA TYR A 267 0.12 1.85 6.68
C TYR A 267 0.29 2.76 7.92
N ALA A 268 1.22 3.73 7.87
CA ALA A 268 1.45 4.67 8.97
C ALA A 268 0.60 5.96 8.88
N ARG A 269 0.03 6.30 7.72
CA ARG A 269 -0.82 7.49 7.57
C ARG A 269 -2.26 7.19 8.00
N PRO A 270 -2.94 8.08 8.74
CA PRO A 270 -4.40 8.03 8.84
C PRO A 270 -4.98 8.15 7.43
N ALA A 271 -6.05 7.41 7.14
CA ALA A 271 -6.77 7.58 5.88
C ALA A 271 -7.39 8.98 5.85
N VAL A 272 -6.69 9.96 5.27
CA VAL A 272 -7.25 11.29 5.04
C VAL A 272 -8.15 11.19 3.82
N ALA A 273 -9.42 11.53 3.98
CA ALA A 273 -10.34 11.70 2.86
C ALA A 273 -9.72 12.70 1.86
N ALA A 274 -9.45 12.23 0.64
CA ALA A 274 -8.75 13.00 -0.37
C ALA A 274 -9.49 14.33 -0.64
N ALA A 275 -8.83 15.44 -0.31
CA ALA A 275 -9.28 16.78 -0.68
C ALA A 275 -9.30 16.89 -2.22
N SER A 276 -10.43 17.30 -2.76
CA SER A 276 -10.59 17.55 -4.20
C SER A 276 -9.73 18.75 -4.61
N PRO A 277 -8.93 18.67 -5.69
CA PRO A 277 -8.19 19.83 -6.17
C PRO A 277 -9.14 20.85 -6.82
N SER A 278 -9.12 22.09 -6.32
CA SER A 278 -9.80 23.24 -6.92
C SER A 278 -9.27 23.54 -8.33
N PRO A 279 -10.12 23.99 -9.28
CA PRO A 279 -9.71 24.26 -10.64
C PRO A 279 -9.09 25.67 -10.78
N SER A 280 -7.93 25.76 -11.45
CA SER A 280 -7.39 27.02 -12.00
C SER A 280 -7.88 27.26 -13.44
N PRO A 281 -7.90 28.53 -13.91
CA PRO A 281 -8.97 29.05 -14.74
C PRO A 281 -8.78 28.86 -16.26
N ALA A 282 -9.92 28.92 -16.94
CA ALA A 282 -10.13 28.73 -18.37
C ALA A 282 -9.30 29.65 -19.27
N SER A 283 -8.81 29.10 -20.38
CA SER A 283 -8.47 29.88 -21.58
C SER A 283 -9.63 29.85 -22.57
N ALA A 284 -9.96 31.04 -23.07
CA ALA A 284 -11.10 31.37 -23.94
C ALA A 284 -10.92 30.87 -25.40
N PRO A 285 -12.00 30.88 -26.22
CA PRO A 285 -12.17 30.00 -27.38
C PRO A 285 -11.72 30.61 -28.72
N GLN A 286 -11.18 29.78 -29.61
CA GLN A 286 -11.03 30.11 -31.04
C GLN A 286 -12.28 29.70 -31.83
N GLN A 287 -12.80 30.67 -32.61
CA GLN A 287 -13.97 30.55 -33.47
C GLN A 287 -13.71 29.69 -34.73
N PRO A 288 -14.75 29.07 -35.33
CA PRO A 288 -14.62 28.23 -36.52
C PRO A 288 -14.78 29.00 -37.84
N ARG A 289 -14.12 28.52 -38.90
CA ARG A 289 -14.32 28.94 -40.30
C ARG A 289 -15.31 27.97 -41.00
N PRO A 290 -16.16 28.45 -41.93
CA PRO A 290 -17.47 27.86 -42.18
C PRO A 290 -17.50 26.81 -43.30
N GLU A 291 -18.52 25.97 -43.18
CA GLU A 291 -19.01 24.95 -44.12
C GLU A 291 -19.79 25.60 -45.29
N PRO A 292 -19.76 25.02 -46.51
CA PRO A 292 -20.76 25.31 -47.53
C PRO A 292 -21.88 24.25 -47.54
N GLN A 293 -23.10 24.73 -47.31
CA GLN A 293 -24.39 24.09 -47.64
C GLN A 293 -24.75 24.40 -49.12
N PRO A 294 -25.94 24.01 -49.63
CA PRO A 294 -26.66 22.73 -49.61
C PRO A 294 -27.26 22.41 -51.01
N GLU A 295 -27.82 21.22 -51.24
CA GLU A 295 -28.98 21.11 -52.13
C GLU A 295 -30.07 20.21 -51.54
N ARG A 296 -31.29 20.76 -51.52
CA ARG A 296 -32.56 20.12 -51.16
C ARG A 296 -33.36 19.89 -52.43
N THR A 297 -34.11 18.80 -52.43
CA THR A 297 -35.37 18.64 -53.18
C THR A 297 -36.29 17.81 -52.27
N THR A 298 -37.34 18.39 -51.65
CA THR A 298 -38.75 18.49 -52.13
C THR A 298 -39.33 17.14 -52.59
N ALA A 299 -40.54 16.70 -52.25
CA ALA A 299 -41.65 17.18 -51.43
C ALA A 299 -42.70 16.04 -51.32
N ALA A 300 -43.76 16.31 -50.55
CA ALA A 300 -45.13 15.79 -50.66
C ALA A 300 -45.66 14.82 -49.58
N ALA A 301 -46.74 15.27 -48.94
CA ALA A 301 -47.69 14.60 -48.04
C ALA A 301 -48.89 14.04 -48.88
N PRO A 302 -49.96 13.38 -48.36
CA PRO A 302 -50.73 13.75 -47.15
C PRO A 302 -51.42 12.61 -46.33
N THR A 303 -52.24 13.05 -45.35
CA THR A 303 -53.44 12.44 -44.71
C THR A 303 -53.39 11.64 -43.37
N ALA A 304 -53.96 12.29 -42.34
CA ALA A 304 -55.00 11.91 -41.35
C ALA A 304 -54.78 10.85 -40.22
N SER A 305 -55.14 11.29 -39.00
CA SER A 305 -55.18 10.71 -37.61
C SER A 305 -56.20 9.56 -37.35
N PRO A 306 -56.43 9.02 -36.11
CA PRO A 306 -55.59 8.79 -34.89
C PRO A 306 -55.73 7.36 -34.22
N SER A 307 -54.73 6.99 -33.38
CA SER A 307 -54.73 6.08 -32.18
C SER A 307 -55.20 4.59 -32.27
N PRO A 308 -54.92 3.74 -31.26
CA PRO A 308 -53.64 3.30 -30.71
C PRO A 308 -53.49 1.75 -30.75
N SER A 309 -52.30 1.24 -30.44
CA SER A 309 -51.99 -0.12 -29.94
C SER A 309 -51.06 -0.98 -30.80
N ARG A 310 -50.19 -1.66 -30.05
CA ARG A 310 -49.34 -2.82 -30.35
C ARG A 310 -47.99 -2.52 -30.99
N SER A 311 -46.98 -2.68 -30.15
CA SER A 311 -45.60 -3.02 -30.47
C SER A 311 -45.51 -4.02 -31.63
N PRO A 312 -44.40 -3.93 -32.38
CA PRO A 312 -43.63 -5.11 -32.68
C PRO A 312 -42.22 -5.00 -32.09
N SER A 313 -41.77 -6.14 -31.61
CA SER A 313 -40.46 -6.39 -31.03
C SER A 313 -39.31 -6.08 -31.99
N SER A 314 -38.21 -5.64 -31.37
CA SER A 314 -36.83 -6.05 -31.65
C SER A 314 -36.31 -5.97 -33.09
N SER A 315 -35.49 -4.95 -33.33
CA SER A 315 -34.15 -5.17 -33.89
C SER A 315 -33.13 -4.82 -32.79
N PRO A 316 -32.11 -5.65 -32.51
CA PRO A 316 -31.11 -5.32 -31.50
C PRO A 316 -30.38 -4.04 -31.94
N PRO A 317 -30.13 -3.06 -31.04
CA PRO A 317 -29.30 -1.93 -31.41
C PRO A 317 -27.90 -2.46 -31.70
N SER A 318 -27.48 -2.29 -32.95
CA SER A 318 -26.17 -2.67 -33.47
C SER A 318 -25.08 -2.26 -32.48
N SER A 319 -24.21 -3.20 -32.14
CA SER A 319 -23.10 -3.11 -31.18
C SER A 319 -21.93 -2.24 -31.65
N ASP A 320 -22.13 -1.36 -32.64
CA ASP A 320 -21.06 -0.60 -33.32
C ASP A 320 -21.04 0.89 -32.95
N GLY A 321 -21.74 1.26 -31.88
CA GLY A 321 -21.77 2.63 -31.42
C GLY A 321 -20.40 3.11 -30.90
N PRO A 322 -19.99 4.36 -31.19
CA PRO A 322 -18.66 4.86 -30.84
C PRO A 322 -18.50 5.13 -29.34
N TRP A 323 -19.55 5.03 -28.53
CA TRP A 323 -19.46 5.28 -27.10
C TRP A 323 -19.10 4.01 -26.34
N ARG A 324 -18.31 4.20 -25.29
CA ARG A 324 -17.81 3.14 -24.42
C ARG A 324 -17.94 3.53 -22.95
N VAL A 325 -18.12 2.55 -22.09
CA VAL A 325 -18.12 2.74 -20.63
C VAL A 325 -16.85 2.11 -20.08
N GLN A 326 -15.92 2.93 -19.60
CA GLN A 326 -14.73 2.47 -18.89
C GLN A 326 -15.10 2.03 -17.47
N LEU A 327 -14.81 0.78 -17.16
CA LEU A 327 -15.13 0.12 -15.89
C LEU A 327 -13.95 0.16 -14.91
N GLY A 328 -12.72 0.34 -15.41
CA GLY A 328 -11.53 0.46 -14.59
C GLY A 328 -10.23 0.53 -15.40
N ALA A 329 -9.12 0.79 -14.70
CA ALA A 329 -7.78 0.72 -15.25
C ALA A 329 -6.90 -0.13 -14.32
N PHE A 330 -6.24 -1.15 -14.87
CA PHE A 330 -5.55 -2.17 -14.10
C PHE A 330 -4.08 -2.24 -14.51
N SER A 331 -3.18 -2.31 -13.53
CA SER A 331 -1.75 -2.59 -13.75
C SER A 331 -1.54 -4.04 -14.23
N VAL A 332 -2.43 -4.95 -13.85
CA VAL A 332 -2.40 -6.38 -14.21
C VAL A 332 -3.63 -6.72 -15.06
N ALA A 333 -3.41 -7.18 -16.30
CA ALA A 333 -4.49 -7.47 -17.26
C ALA A 333 -5.50 -8.50 -16.73
N GLY A 334 -5.06 -9.54 -16.01
CA GLY A 334 -5.95 -10.57 -15.47
C GLY A 334 -6.99 -10.05 -14.44
N ASN A 335 -6.75 -8.91 -13.80
CA ASN A 335 -7.74 -8.27 -12.93
C ASN A 335 -8.89 -7.64 -13.74
N ALA A 336 -8.59 -7.13 -14.93
CA ALA A 336 -9.61 -6.63 -15.87
C ALA A 336 -10.53 -7.77 -16.35
N ASP A 337 -9.95 -8.94 -16.65
CA ASP A 337 -10.73 -10.12 -17.07
C ASP A 337 -11.63 -10.67 -15.96
N ARG A 338 -11.18 -10.62 -14.71
CA ARG A 338 -12.00 -11.00 -13.56
C ARG A 338 -13.17 -10.04 -13.39
N LEU A 339 -12.91 -8.73 -13.38
CA LEU A 339 -13.98 -7.74 -13.27
C LEU A 339 -14.98 -7.88 -14.42
N TRP A 340 -14.52 -8.11 -15.65
CA TRP A 340 -15.41 -8.32 -16.79
C TRP A 340 -16.35 -9.50 -16.58
N ARG A 341 -15.85 -10.65 -16.12
CA ARG A 341 -16.70 -11.83 -15.85
C ARG A 341 -17.78 -11.55 -14.81
N ASP A 342 -17.46 -10.74 -13.80
CA ASP A 342 -18.40 -10.39 -12.73
C ASP A 342 -19.50 -9.42 -13.21
N VAL A 343 -19.21 -8.56 -14.20
CA VAL A 343 -20.11 -7.46 -14.61
C VAL A 343 -20.76 -7.65 -15.97
N ALA A 344 -20.23 -8.53 -16.84
CA ALA A 344 -20.75 -8.75 -18.19
C ALA A 344 -22.18 -9.30 -18.22
N GLY A 345 -22.60 -10.01 -17.18
CA GLY A 345 -23.96 -10.53 -17.02
C GLY A 345 -24.97 -9.51 -16.48
N LEU A 346 -24.53 -8.33 -16.05
CA LEU A 346 -25.43 -7.31 -15.52
C LEU A 346 -26.26 -6.70 -16.65
N ALA A 347 -27.55 -6.46 -16.40
CA ALA A 347 -28.48 -5.83 -17.35
C ALA A 347 -27.90 -4.60 -18.10
N PRO A 348 -27.19 -3.63 -17.46
CA PRO A 348 -26.61 -2.49 -18.17
C PRO A 348 -25.47 -2.83 -19.14
N LEU A 349 -24.86 -4.02 -19.04
CA LEU A 349 -23.71 -4.46 -19.85
C LEU A 349 -24.01 -5.71 -20.69
N ALA A 350 -25.22 -6.26 -20.60
CA ALA A 350 -25.62 -7.43 -21.35
C ALA A 350 -25.49 -7.19 -22.87
N GLY A 351 -24.75 -8.09 -23.54
CA GLY A 351 -24.49 -7.99 -24.97
C GLY A 351 -23.50 -6.89 -25.39
N LYS A 352 -22.76 -6.29 -24.45
CA LYS A 352 -21.68 -5.33 -24.75
C LYS A 352 -20.34 -6.02 -24.95
N GLU A 353 -19.49 -5.42 -25.76
CA GLU A 353 -18.17 -5.97 -26.09
C GLU A 353 -17.13 -5.62 -25.01
N LYS A 354 -16.29 -6.60 -24.65
CA LYS A 354 -15.12 -6.37 -23.78
C LYS A 354 -13.99 -5.75 -24.59
N LEU A 355 -13.57 -4.55 -24.20
CA LEU A 355 -12.45 -3.86 -24.82
C LEU A 355 -11.35 -3.63 -23.79
N LEU A 356 -10.14 -4.10 -24.11
CA LEU A 356 -8.94 -3.89 -23.31
C LEU A 356 -8.02 -2.91 -24.05
N VAL A 357 -7.98 -1.66 -23.59
CA VAL A 357 -7.17 -0.62 -24.21
C VAL A 357 -5.91 -0.40 -23.38
N ARG A 358 -4.73 -0.63 -23.96
CA ARG A 358 -3.46 -0.42 -23.26
C ARG A 358 -3.09 1.06 -23.27
N THR A 359 -2.82 1.64 -22.11
CA THR A 359 -2.40 3.05 -21.95
C THR A 359 -1.18 3.09 -21.02
N GLY A 360 0.01 3.19 -21.60
CA GLY A 360 1.27 3.12 -20.86
C GLY A 360 1.42 1.76 -20.14
N ARG A 361 1.59 1.79 -18.82
CA ARG A 361 1.69 0.59 -17.96
C ARG A 361 0.32 0.01 -17.54
N LEU A 362 -0.79 0.65 -17.88
CA LEU A 362 -2.13 0.26 -17.45
C LEU A 362 -2.95 -0.32 -18.60
N THR A 363 -3.90 -1.18 -18.24
CA THR A 363 -4.91 -1.78 -19.13
C THR A 363 -6.28 -1.25 -18.73
N LYS A 364 -6.91 -0.46 -19.57
CA LYS A 364 -8.26 0.06 -19.36
C LYS A 364 -9.27 -0.98 -19.81
N LEU A 365 -10.18 -1.36 -18.92
CA LEU A 365 -11.33 -2.19 -19.25
C LEU A 365 -12.49 -1.29 -19.66
N GLN A 366 -13.03 -1.50 -20.85
CA GLN A 366 -14.15 -0.75 -21.40
C GLN A 366 -15.22 -1.70 -21.94
N ALA A 367 -16.49 -1.34 -21.73
CA ALA A 367 -17.64 -1.94 -22.40
C ALA A 367 -17.94 -1.12 -23.67
N GLY A 368 -17.88 -1.74 -24.83
CA GLY A 368 -18.13 -1.12 -26.14
C GLY A 368 -19.55 -1.33 -26.66
N GLY A 369 -19.90 -0.59 -27.72
CA GLY A 369 -21.13 -0.79 -28.47
C GLY A 369 -22.33 0.03 -27.95
N PHE A 370 -22.09 1.25 -27.47
CA PHE A 370 -23.15 2.18 -27.12
C PHE A 370 -23.39 3.17 -28.28
N ALA A 371 -24.59 3.13 -28.86
CA ALA A 371 -24.96 3.97 -30.01
C ALA A 371 -24.89 5.47 -29.69
N THR A 372 -25.23 5.86 -28.46
CA THR A 372 -25.26 7.26 -28.02
C THR A 372 -24.56 7.44 -26.68
N ARG A 373 -24.11 8.67 -26.42
CA ARG A 373 -23.59 9.06 -25.09
C ARG A 373 -24.61 8.80 -23.98
N GLY A 374 -25.89 9.07 -24.26
CA GLY A 374 -26.99 8.86 -23.30
C GLY A 374 -27.13 7.40 -22.90
N ALA A 375 -27.01 6.47 -23.86
CA ALA A 375 -27.05 5.03 -23.58
C ALA A 375 -25.85 4.58 -22.72
N ALA A 376 -24.65 5.08 -23.03
CA ALA A 376 -23.46 4.81 -22.21
C ALA A 376 -23.57 5.41 -20.80
N GLN A 377 -24.15 6.61 -20.68
CA GLN A 377 -24.37 7.28 -19.39
C GLN A 377 -25.38 6.52 -18.53
N ALA A 378 -26.53 6.13 -19.10
CA ALA A 378 -27.53 5.35 -18.38
C ALA A 378 -26.99 4.00 -17.87
N ALA A 379 -26.17 3.32 -18.68
CA ALA A 379 -25.48 2.11 -18.25
C ALA A 379 -24.50 2.38 -17.11
N CYS A 380 -23.73 3.47 -17.19
CA CYS A 380 -22.80 3.85 -16.14
C CYS A 380 -23.54 4.24 -14.83
N ASP A 381 -24.65 4.97 -14.91
CA ASP A 381 -25.41 5.37 -13.72
C ASP A 381 -26.04 4.15 -13.03
N SER A 382 -26.50 3.17 -13.80
CA SER A 382 -26.99 1.89 -13.27
C SER A 382 -25.89 1.11 -12.55
N LEU A 383 -24.66 1.13 -13.08
CA LEU A 383 -23.50 0.51 -12.43
C LEU A 383 -23.13 1.24 -11.13
N LYS A 384 -23.18 2.58 -11.12
CA LYS A 384 -22.94 3.38 -9.90
C LYS A 384 -23.97 3.13 -8.81
N ALA A 385 -25.24 2.98 -9.18
CA ALA A 385 -26.29 2.60 -8.25
C ALA A 385 -26.05 1.22 -7.62
N ALA A 386 -25.39 0.32 -8.35
CA ALA A 386 -24.91 -0.98 -7.84
C ALA A 386 -23.53 -0.93 -7.16
N GLY A 387 -23.03 0.27 -6.82
CA GLY A 387 -21.75 0.48 -6.13
C GLY A 387 -20.51 0.31 -7.01
N ARG A 388 -20.64 0.36 -8.34
CA ARG A 388 -19.52 0.18 -9.29
C ARG A 388 -19.15 1.49 -9.96
N ALA A 389 -17.88 1.86 -9.88
CA ALA A 389 -17.37 3.04 -10.55
C ALA A 389 -17.28 2.82 -12.08
N CYS A 390 -17.56 3.87 -12.85
CA CYS A 390 -17.45 3.85 -14.30
C CYS A 390 -17.32 5.27 -14.86
N LEU A 391 -16.84 5.37 -16.10
CA LEU A 391 -16.68 6.62 -16.83
C LEU A 391 -17.08 6.44 -18.30
N VAL A 392 -17.87 7.37 -18.84
CA VAL A 392 -18.28 7.35 -20.25
C VAL A 392 -17.18 7.96 -21.13
N THR A 393 -16.77 7.22 -22.15
CA THR A 393 -15.72 7.56 -23.11
C THR A 393 -16.22 7.36 -24.55
N ARG A 394 -15.50 7.89 -25.53
CA ARG A 394 -15.74 7.69 -26.96
C ARG A 394 -14.51 7.02 -27.58
#